data_AF-A0A7C1YT94-F1
#
_entry.id   AF-A0A7C1YT94-F1
#
_cell.length_a   1.000
_cell.length_b   1.000
_cell.length_c   1.000
_cell.angle_alpha   90.00
_cell.angle_beta   90.00
_cell.angle_gamma   90.00
#
_symmetry.space_group_name_H-M   'P 1'
#
loop_
_entity.id
_entity.type
_entity.pdbx_description
1 polymer ?
#
loop_
_entity_poly.entity_id
_entity_poly.type
_entity_poly.pdbx_seq_one_letter_code
_entity_poly.pdbx_strand_id
1 'polypeptide(L)'
;MNKILNIAKINVLVLVCVGILVLTGHALAMDYAITNGAIVQGVIPLTKAESATDFYKYGNPFSASGDPEFGTVSGVGFIWLYENSLTGDVSLGMIFDKPLDGSGGTAELSFSGVPSSGFVEVADDPPAVGDTFDVTHGKWGWEECCTDGGMIGGLNGTWEITLSLDDATGVDEWYFLNGPSSASPSWVRLDMSERLVITAKKSKPIVKWSQLPDMAYGVNIKSVEQEPFVADDWRCVDPRAVTDVHFWGSYIGWDPGNPSSEPTPGVSAFVIRIFSDIPAGADPERRYSHPGELLYEAHIGDFVEDYVKTIVHSDGTKEHKFSYSLDLPEPFRQEEGTIYWISISAKMPQESKFPWGWETSNVHWNDNACRYWYNNQYWQEIKPSLLPDWYREIYKTVDMAFELSVSQPQPPPPPTAVKWQQRPDMKHGINIVSVPNPDPPDLVSVADDWLCFTGSPVTDLHFW
;
A
#
# COMPACT_ATOMS: atom_id res chain seq x y z
N MET A 1 -25.40 65.76 28.24
CA MET A 1 -25.79 64.63 27.37
C MET A 1 -24.63 63.66 27.32
N ASN A 2 -24.59 62.72 28.27
CA ASN A 2 -23.60 61.64 28.33
C ASN A 2 -24.19 60.43 27.59
N LYS A 3 -23.57 60.00 26.48
CA LYS A 3 -23.90 58.72 25.85
C LYS A 3 -22.90 57.67 26.34
N ILE A 4 -23.41 56.78 27.18
CA ILE A 4 -22.78 55.52 27.60
C ILE A 4 -22.77 54.61 26.38
N LEU A 5 -21.58 54.17 25.94
CA LEU A 5 -21.44 53.15 24.91
C LEU A 5 -21.57 51.77 25.56
N ASN A 6 -22.62 51.04 25.20
CA ASN A 6 -22.87 49.67 25.62
C ASN A 6 -21.90 48.75 24.87
N ILE A 7 -20.97 48.12 25.58
CA ILE A 7 -20.13 47.05 25.02
C ILE A 7 -20.94 45.76 25.06
N ALA A 8 -21.42 45.34 23.90
CA ALA A 8 -22.03 44.02 23.72
C ALA A 8 -20.93 42.95 23.88
N LYS A 9 -21.13 42.04 24.85
CA LYS A 9 -20.31 40.84 24.99
C LYS A 9 -20.53 39.94 23.78
N ILE A 10 -19.52 39.83 22.92
CA ILE A 10 -19.47 38.82 21.87
C ILE A 10 -19.09 37.50 22.55
N ASN A 11 -20.06 36.59 22.70
CA ASN A 11 -19.78 35.20 23.04
C ASN A 11 -19.17 34.53 21.81
N VAL A 12 -17.85 34.38 21.79
CA VAL A 12 -17.16 33.52 20.82
C VAL A 12 -17.41 32.08 21.26
N LEU A 13 -18.32 31.41 20.57
CA LEU A 13 -18.49 29.96 20.66
C LEU A 13 -17.28 29.33 19.95
N VAL A 14 -16.26 28.95 20.71
CA VAL A 14 -15.17 28.12 20.20
C VAL A 14 -15.74 26.72 19.99
N LEU A 15 -16.10 26.41 18.74
CA LEU A 15 -16.39 25.05 18.31
C LEU A 15 -15.05 24.30 18.34
N VAL A 16 -14.77 23.60 19.44
CA VAL A 16 -13.67 22.63 19.47
C VAL A 16 -14.15 21.42 18.67
N CYS A 17 -13.88 21.44 17.36
CA CYS A 17 -13.89 20.23 16.56
C CYS A 17 -12.73 19.36 17.07
N VAL A 18 -13.02 18.48 18.02
CA VAL A 18 -12.19 17.30 18.27
C VAL A 18 -12.34 16.45 17.02
N GLY A 19 -11.48 16.70 16.03
CA GLY A 19 -11.21 15.72 15.00
C GLY A 19 -10.64 14.52 15.72
N ILE A 20 -11.46 13.49 15.91
CA ILE A 20 -10.94 12.16 16.15
C ILE A 20 -10.14 11.84 14.89
N LEU A 21 -8.83 11.99 14.98
CA LEU A 21 -7.90 11.45 14.01
C LEU A 21 -8.07 9.93 14.13
N VAL A 22 -8.98 9.37 13.34
CA VAL A 22 -8.94 7.94 13.06
C VAL A 22 -7.65 7.77 12.28
N LEU A 23 -6.59 7.38 12.98
CA LEU A 23 -5.46 6.69 12.37
C LEU A 23 -6.07 5.44 11.74
N THR A 24 -6.54 5.55 10.50
CA THR A 24 -6.77 4.38 9.67
C THR A 24 -5.39 3.78 9.51
N GLY A 25 -5.11 2.71 10.26
CA GLY A 25 -3.94 1.90 9.99
C GLY A 25 -4.02 1.54 8.51
N HIS A 26 -3.08 2.05 7.72
CA HIS A 26 -2.99 1.68 6.33
C HIS A 26 -2.78 0.17 6.31
N ALA A 27 -3.75 -0.57 5.76
CA ALA A 27 -3.52 -1.95 5.37
C ALA A 27 -2.28 -1.94 4.46
N LEU A 28 -1.26 -2.72 4.82
CA LEU A 28 -0.16 -2.99 3.89
C LEU A 28 -0.80 -3.48 2.59
N ALA A 29 -0.33 -3.01 1.44
CA ALA A 29 -0.88 -3.50 0.19
C ALA A 29 -0.46 -4.97 0.02
N MET A 30 -1.41 -5.89 0.21
CA MET A 30 -1.19 -7.33 0.21
C MET A 30 -1.68 -7.94 -1.10
N ASP A 31 -0.90 -8.86 -1.65
CA ASP A 31 -1.31 -9.74 -2.74
C ASP A 31 -1.90 -11.02 -2.16
N TYR A 32 -3.21 -11.23 -2.39
CA TYR A 32 -3.87 -12.49 -2.11
C TYR A 32 -3.91 -13.39 -3.34
N ALA A 33 -3.72 -14.69 -3.13
CA ALA A 33 -3.82 -15.69 -4.20
C ALA A 33 -4.28 -17.03 -3.64
N ILE A 34 -4.88 -17.84 -4.52
CA ILE A 34 -5.22 -19.24 -4.25
C ILE A 34 -4.46 -20.19 -5.17
N THR A 35 -4.15 -21.37 -4.65
CA THR A 35 -3.70 -22.54 -5.41
C THR A 35 -4.59 -23.73 -5.06
N ASN A 36 -5.13 -24.40 -6.06
CA ASN A 36 -5.90 -25.64 -5.89
C ASN A 36 -5.61 -26.57 -7.09
N GLY A 37 -4.80 -27.61 -6.85
CA GLY A 37 -4.25 -28.43 -7.92
C GLY A 37 -3.44 -27.60 -8.93
N ALA A 38 -3.90 -27.56 -10.19
CA ALA A 38 -3.28 -26.78 -11.25
C ALA A 38 -3.75 -25.31 -11.32
N ILE A 39 -4.79 -24.95 -10.55
CA ILE A 39 -5.34 -23.59 -10.51
C ILE A 39 -4.40 -22.72 -9.67
N VAL A 40 -3.97 -21.58 -10.24
CA VAL A 40 -3.28 -20.50 -9.52
C VAL A 40 -3.95 -19.20 -9.91
N GLN A 41 -4.55 -18.50 -8.96
CA GLN A 41 -5.40 -17.34 -9.22
C GLN A 41 -5.17 -16.23 -8.19
N GLY A 42 -4.97 -15.00 -8.66
CA GLY A 42 -4.99 -13.81 -7.80
C GLY A 42 -6.40 -13.55 -7.30
N VAL A 43 -6.53 -13.20 -6.02
CA VAL A 43 -7.80 -13.01 -5.31
C VAL A 43 -7.94 -11.56 -4.91
N ILE A 44 -9.09 -10.96 -5.17
CA ILE A 44 -9.52 -9.71 -4.58
C ILE A 44 -10.55 -10.01 -3.49
N PRO A 45 -10.29 -9.67 -2.21
CA PRO A 45 -11.27 -9.85 -1.14
C PRO A 45 -12.60 -9.17 -1.47
N LEU A 46 -13.70 -9.73 -0.97
CA LEU A 46 -14.97 -9.02 -0.88
C LEU A 46 -14.78 -7.84 0.09
N THR A 47 -15.30 -6.67 -0.23
CA THR A 47 -14.98 -5.46 0.55
C THR A 47 -16.23 -4.68 0.91
N LYS A 48 -16.39 -4.36 2.20
CA LYS A 48 -17.42 -3.42 2.69
C LYS A 48 -16.95 -2.65 3.92
N ALA A 49 -17.63 -1.55 4.21
CA ALA A 49 -17.38 -0.69 5.37
C ALA A 49 -18.13 -1.17 6.63
N GLU A 50 -18.00 -2.45 6.98
CA GLU A 50 -18.63 -3.06 8.16
C GLU A 50 -17.77 -4.20 8.73
N SER A 51 -18.03 -4.64 9.97
CA SER A 51 -17.29 -5.74 10.58
C SER A 51 -17.56 -7.06 9.85
N ALA A 52 -16.65 -8.04 9.93
CA ALA A 52 -16.87 -9.34 9.30
C ALA A 52 -18.09 -10.05 9.92
N THR A 53 -18.33 -9.87 11.23
CA THR A 53 -19.54 -10.37 11.91
C THR A 53 -20.82 -9.75 11.34
N ASP A 54 -20.85 -8.43 11.15
CA ASP A 54 -22.03 -7.75 10.58
C ASP A 54 -22.23 -8.12 9.11
N PHE A 55 -21.14 -8.27 8.36
CA PHE A 55 -21.14 -8.76 6.99
C PHE A 55 -21.66 -10.20 6.88
N TYR A 56 -21.25 -11.09 7.79
CA TYR A 56 -21.63 -12.49 7.75
C TYR A 56 -23.09 -12.71 8.17
N LYS A 57 -23.54 -11.94 9.17
CA LYS A 57 -24.95 -11.77 9.53
C LYS A 57 -25.68 -13.07 9.89
N TYR A 58 -25.07 -13.89 10.73
CA TYR A 58 -25.69 -15.13 11.22
C TYR A 58 -27.04 -14.87 11.92
N GLY A 59 -27.98 -15.80 11.72
CA GLY A 59 -29.35 -15.74 12.24
C GLY A 59 -30.31 -14.95 11.36
N ASN A 60 -29.94 -14.62 10.13
CA ASN A 60 -30.77 -13.86 9.19
C ASN A 60 -30.68 -14.43 7.75
N PRO A 61 -31.65 -15.27 7.32
CA PRO A 61 -32.86 -15.68 8.04
C PRO A 61 -32.56 -16.68 9.18
N PHE A 62 -33.52 -16.87 10.09
CA PHE A 62 -33.39 -17.69 11.32
C PHE A 62 -32.50 -18.95 11.16
N SER A 63 -31.45 -19.05 11.98
CA SER A 63 -30.47 -20.15 11.96
C SER A 63 -29.75 -20.36 10.63
N ALA A 64 -29.61 -19.30 9.83
CA ALA A 64 -28.80 -19.26 8.62
C ALA A 64 -28.08 -17.91 8.50
N SER A 65 -27.08 -17.85 7.63
CA SER A 65 -26.29 -16.64 7.34
C SER A 65 -26.62 -16.13 5.93
N GLY A 66 -26.55 -14.82 5.70
CA GLY A 66 -27.31 -14.24 4.59
C GLY A 66 -26.93 -12.86 4.09
N ASP A 67 -25.64 -12.48 4.11
CA ASP A 67 -25.24 -11.24 3.42
C ASP A 67 -23.90 -11.37 2.65
N PRO A 68 -23.84 -10.80 1.43
CA PRO A 68 -24.95 -10.17 0.72
C PRO A 68 -25.71 -11.12 -0.18
N GLU A 69 -25.07 -12.11 -0.82
CA GLU A 69 -25.69 -12.86 -1.92
C GLU A 69 -25.17 -14.30 -2.10
N PHE A 70 -24.56 -14.92 -1.07
CA PHE A 70 -24.13 -16.34 -1.12
C PHE A 70 -24.85 -17.20 -0.09
N GLY A 71 -25.09 -18.45 -0.50
CA GLY A 71 -26.26 -19.25 -0.13
C GLY A 71 -27.39 -19.18 -1.17
N THR A 72 -27.18 -18.66 -2.37
CA THR A 72 -28.23 -18.64 -3.42
C THR A 72 -28.37 -19.97 -4.15
N VAL A 73 -27.39 -20.87 -4.00
CA VAL A 73 -27.31 -22.15 -4.71
C VAL A 73 -27.26 -23.29 -3.69
N SER A 74 -28.27 -24.16 -3.78
CA SER A 74 -28.37 -25.39 -3.00
C SER A 74 -27.20 -26.33 -3.30
N GLY A 75 -26.68 -26.98 -2.26
CA GLY A 75 -25.63 -27.99 -2.38
C GLY A 75 -24.24 -27.45 -2.73
N VAL A 76 -23.93 -26.20 -2.39
CA VAL A 76 -22.65 -25.56 -2.72
C VAL A 76 -21.93 -25.02 -1.49
N GLY A 77 -20.61 -25.22 -1.44
CA GLY A 77 -19.71 -24.63 -0.45
C GLY A 77 -18.97 -23.43 -1.03
N PHE A 78 -19.09 -22.27 -0.38
CA PHE A 78 -18.37 -21.05 -0.77
C PHE A 78 -17.27 -20.72 0.23
N ILE A 79 -16.13 -20.28 -0.29
CA ILE A 79 -14.97 -19.80 0.48
C ILE A 79 -14.57 -18.43 -0.07
N TRP A 80 -14.18 -17.48 0.79
CA TRP A 80 -13.76 -16.14 0.34
C TRP A 80 -12.83 -15.45 1.33
N LEU A 81 -12.14 -14.41 0.85
CA LEU A 81 -11.55 -13.41 1.74
C LEU A 81 -12.49 -12.21 1.83
N TYR A 82 -12.65 -11.68 3.03
CA TYR A 82 -13.39 -10.45 3.31
C TYR A 82 -12.45 -9.40 3.89
N GLU A 83 -12.55 -8.16 3.41
CA GLU A 83 -11.82 -7.00 3.92
C GLU A 83 -12.80 -5.96 4.46
N ASN A 84 -12.63 -5.58 5.72
CA ASN A 84 -13.31 -4.43 6.28
C ASN A 84 -12.62 -3.14 5.78
N SER A 85 -13.26 -2.40 4.89
CA SER A 85 -12.67 -1.20 4.27
C SER A 85 -12.43 -0.04 5.23
N LEU A 86 -12.94 -0.11 6.47
CA LEU A 86 -12.69 0.91 7.50
C LEU A 86 -11.41 0.64 8.29
N THR A 87 -11.04 -0.63 8.47
CA THR A 87 -9.91 -1.03 9.33
C THR A 87 -8.78 -1.69 8.57
N GLY A 88 -9.05 -2.24 7.37
CA GLY A 88 -8.09 -3.05 6.62
C GLY A 88 -7.96 -4.49 7.14
N ASP A 89 -8.77 -4.89 8.12
CA ASP A 89 -8.75 -6.24 8.65
C ASP A 89 -9.28 -7.23 7.62
N VAL A 90 -8.60 -8.38 7.50
CA VAL A 90 -8.98 -9.46 6.59
C VAL A 90 -9.38 -10.72 7.34
N SER A 91 -10.46 -11.32 6.88
CA SER A 91 -11.04 -12.55 7.43
C SER A 91 -11.26 -13.58 6.32
N LEU A 92 -11.07 -14.86 6.63
CA LEU A 92 -11.38 -15.99 5.76
C LEU A 92 -12.78 -16.49 6.11
N GLY A 93 -13.73 -16.35 5.18
CA GLY A 93 -15.10 -16.81 5.35
C GLY A 93 -15.38 -18.11 4.62
N MET A 94 -16.31 -18.89 5.16
CA MET A 94 -16.90 -20.06 4.51
C MET A 94 -18.37 -20.19 4.88
N ILE A 95 -19.17 -20.70 3.94
CA ILE A 95 -20.59 -21.00 4.14
C ILE A 95 -20.98 -22.19 3.26
N PHE A 96 -21.88 -23.02 3.78
CA PHE A 96 -22.36 -24.23 3.13
C PHE A 96 -23.88 -24.18 2.94
N ASP A 97 -24.29 -24.58 1.75
CA ASP A 97 -25.69 -24.72 1.33
C ASP A 97 -26.48 -23.40 1.25
N LYS A 98 -27.79 -23.51 1.02
CA LYS A 98 -28.73 -22.40 0.86
C LYS A 98 -29.82 -22.43 1.93
N PRO A 99 -30.21 -21.26 2.47
CA PRO A 99 -31.35 -21.21 3.38
C PRO A 99 -32.66 -21.64 2.70
N LEU A 100 -33.46 -22.44 3.42
CA LEU A 100 -34.85 -22.80 3.10
C LEU A 100 -35.05 -23.48 1.72
N ASP A 101 -34.10 -24.28 1.27
CA ASP A 101 -34.21 -25.04 0.02
C ASP A 101 -34.68 -26.49 0.21
N GLY A 102 -34.70 -26.97 1.45
CA GLY A 102 -35.11 -28.33 1.80
C GLY A 102 -33.96 -29.35 1.78
N SER A 103 -32.69 -28.91 1.71
CA SER A 103 -31.53 -29.78 1.85
C SER A 103 -30.75 -29.52 3.14
N GLY A 104 -30.16 -30.58 3.66
CA GLY A 104 -29.29 -30.57 4.83
C GLY A 104 -28.01 -31.32 4.52
N GLY A 105 -27.03 -31.20 5.41
CA GLY A 105 -25.72 -31.74 5.14
C GLY A 105 -24.74 -31.59 6.28
N THR A 106 -23.50 -31.97 6.00
CA THR A 106 -22.37 -31.83 6.90
C THR A 106 -21.14 -31.42 6.10
N ALA A 107 -20.26 -30.63 6.69
CA ALA A 107 -18.95 -30.34 6.13
C ALA A 107 -17.89 -30.45 7.24
N GLU A 108 -16.75 -31.05 6.92
CA GLU A 108 -15.61 -31.17 7.82
C GLU A 108 -14.34 -30.73 7.10
N LEU A 109 -13.69 -29.68 7.62
CA LEU A 109 -12.51 -29.06 7.04
C LEU A 109 -11.37 -28.99 8.06
N SER A 110 -10.15 -29.27 7.60
CA SER A 110 -8.93 -29.06 8.37
C SER A 110 -8.16 -27.84 7.86
N PHE A 111 -7.64 -27.04 8.80
CA PHE A 111 -6.86 -25.84 8.54
C PHE A 111 -5.43 -26.00 9.07
N SER A 112 -4.48 -25.50 8.29
CA SER A 112 -3.09 -25.38 8.74
C SER A 112 -2.48 -24.07 8.23
N GLY A 113 -1.49 -23.56 8.95
CA GLY A 113 -0.81 -22.30 8.58
C GLY A 113 -1.61 -21.03 8.92
N VAL A 114 -2.70 -21.13 9.68
CA VAL A 114 -3.38 -19.96 10.24
C VAL A 114 -2.41 -19.20 11.16
N PRO A 115 -2.24 -17.88 10.99
CA PRO A 115 -1.36 -17.06 11.83
C PRO A 115 -1.67 -17.20 13.31
N SER A 116 -0.68 -16.98 14.18
CA SER A 116 -0.88 -17.02 15.63
C SER A 116 -1.83 -15.94 16.16
N SER A 117 -2.08 -14.90 15.37
CA SER A 117 -3.09 -13.88 15.62
C SER A 117 -4.51 -14.30 15.23
N GLY A 118 -4.65 -15.43 14.52
CA GLY A 118 -5.92 -15.93 14.01
C GLY A 118 -6.85 -16.40 15.13
N PHE A 119 -8.14 -16.16 14.95
CA PHE A 119 -9.19 -16.61 15.86
C PHE A 119 -10.49 -16.85 15.09
N VAL A 120 -11.39 -17.67 15.65
CA VAL A 120 -12.75 -17.80 15.12
C VAL A 120 -13.51 -16.51 15.43
N GLU A 121 -13.77 -15.73 14.38
CA GLU A 121 -14.48 -14.46 14.45
C GLU A 121 -15.99 -14.65 14.41
N VAL A 122 -16.44 -15.63 13.61
CA VAL A 122 -17.85 -16.03 13.52
C VAL A 122 -17.94 -17.55 13.46
N ALA A 123 -18.89 -18.11 14.18
CA ALA A 123 -19.36 -19.48 14.03
C ALA A 123 -20.89 -19.44 14.08
N ASP A 124 -21.57 -20.13 13.15
CA ASP A 124 -23.03 -20.20 13.12
C ASP A 124 -23.53 -20.82 14.44
N ASP A 125 -23.08 -22.02 14.78
CA ASP A 125 -23.45 -22.66 16.04
C ASP A 125 -22.24 -22.85 16.97
N PRO A 126 -22.15 -22.12 18.10
CA PRO A 126 -21.01 -22.27 19.00
C PRO A 126 -20.94 -23.70 19.58
N PRO A 127 -19.78 -24.16 20.08
CA PRO A 127 -19.53 -25.58 20.42
C PRO A 127 -20.47 -26.25 21.43
N ALA A 128 -21.28 -25.47 22.13
CA ALA A 128 -22.31 -25.96 23.03
C ALA A 128 -23.57 -26.47 22.30
N VAL A 129 -23.72 -26.20 21.00
CA VAL A 129 -24.98 -26.33 20.27
C VAL A 129 -24.91 -27.28 19.07
N GLY A 130 -23.72 -27.57 18.52
CA GLY A 130 -23.59 -28.58 17.46
C GLY A 130 -22.20 -28.65 16.82
N ASP A 131 -21.62 -27.51 16.47
CA ASP A 131 -20.38 -27.48 15.67
C ASP A 131 -19.13 -27.65 16.50
N THR A 132 -18.04 -28.03 15.84
CA THR A 132 -16.70 -27.82 16.37
C THR A 132 -15.92 -26.96 15.39
N PHE A 133 -15.73 -25.69 15.69
CA PHE A 133 -14.96 -24.78 14.84
C PHE A 133 -13.88 -24.05 15.65
N ASP A 134 -12.64 -24.27 15.25
CA ASP A 134 -11.46 -23.54 15.70
C ASP A 134 -10.52 -23.24 14.52
N VAL A 135 -9.37 -22.63 14.79
CA VAL A 135 -8.39 -22.23 13.75
C VAL A 135 -7.59 -23.38 13.15
N THR A 136 -7.86 -24.62 13.55
CA THR A 136 -7.21 -25.85 13.07
C THR A 136 -8.19 -26.84 12.45
N HIS A 137 -9.46 -26.81 12.87
CA HIS A 137 -10.47 -27.76 12.43
C HIS A 137 -11.88 -27.17 12.53
N GLY A 138 -12.74 -27.55 11.58
CA GLY A 138 -14.13 -27.15 11.50
C GLY A 138 -15.01 -28.34 11.15
N LYS A 139 -16.10 -28.53 11.89
CA LYS A 139 -17.15 -29.52 11.62
C LYS A 139 -18.50 -28.87 11.83
N TRP A 140 -19.29 -28.88 10.76
CA TRP A 140 -20.57 -28.20 10.63
C TRP A 140 -21.66 -29.19 10.25
N GLY A 141 -22.89 -28.93 10.69
CA GLY A 141 -24.04 -29.75 10.42
C GLY A 141 -25.33 -28.95 10.39
N TRP A 142 -25.99 -28.91 9.25
CA TRP A 142 -27.23 -28.17 9.05
C TRP A 142 -28.39 -29.07 8.63
N GLU A 143 -29.57 -28.64 9.06
CA GLU A 143 -30.86 -29.23 8.70
C GLU A 143 -31.42 -28.58 7.42
N GLU A 144 -32.52 -29.14 6.90
CA GLU A 144 -33.22 -28.73 5.65
C GLU A 144 -33.60 -27.23 5.53
N CYS A 145 -33.50 -26.48 6.62
CA CYS A 145 -33.86 -25.06 6.70
C CYS A 145 -32.70 -24.11 6.45
N CYS A 146 -31.47 -24.57 6.65
CA CYS A 146 -30.44 -23.77 7.26
C CYS A 146 -29.12 -23.87 6.50
N THR A 147 -28.26 -22.87 6.65
CA THR A 147 -26.87 -22.92 6.22
C THR A 147 -25.99 -23.15 7.42
N ASP A 148 -24.71 -23.43 7.18
CA ASP A 148 -23.72 -23.45 8.23
C ASP A 148 -22.38 -22.86 7.76
N GLY A 149 -21.50 -22.52 8.69
CA GLY A 149 -20.18 -22.00 8.37
C GLY A 149 -19.57 -21.11 9.45
N GLY A 150 -18.76 -20.15 9.00
CA GLY A 150 -18.14 -19.18 9.88
C GLY A 150 -16.99 -18.41 9.25
N MET A 151 -16.29 -17.65 10.08
CA MET A 151 -15.16 -16.82 9.67
C MET A 151 -13.98 -16.95 10.63
N ILE A 152 -12.77 -16.99 10.06
CA ILE A 152 -11.52 -16.86 10.78
C ILE A 152 -10.98 -15.45 10.56
N GLY A 153 -10.89 -14.67 11.63
CA GLY A 153 -10.34 -13.31 11.64
C GLY A 153 -8.89 -13.28 12.10
N GLY A 154 -8.31 -12.07 12.18
CA GLY A 154 -6.96 -11.85 12.70
C GLY A 154 -5.83 -12.26 11.72
N LEU A 155 -6.11 -12.24 10.42
CA LEU A 155 -5.19 -12.69 9.36
C LEU A 155 -4.20 -11.59 8.94
N ASN A 156 -3.33 -11.19 9.88
CA ASN A 156 -2.42 -10.06 9.68
C ASN A 156 -1.08 -10.48 9.06
N GLY A 157 -0.52 -9.59 8.23
CA GLY A 157 0.80 -9.77 7.63
C GLY A 157 0.83 -10.86 6.55
N THR A 158 2.01 -11.46 6.35
CA THR A 158 2.21 -12.51 5.34
C THR A 158 1.87 -13.88 5.92
N TRP A 159 1.06 -14.65 5.21
CA TRP A 159 0.62 -15.97 5.65
C TRP A 159 0.28 -16.90 4.49
N GLU A 160 0.24 -18.19 4.79
CA GLU A 160 -0.17 -19.26 3.88
C GLU A 160 -1.08 -20.22 4.66
N ILE A 161 -2.37 -20.19 4.35
CA ILE A 161 -3.37 -21.06 4.96
C ILE A 161 -3.67 -22.19 3.99
N THR A 162 -3.56 -23.42 4.46
CA THR A 162 -3.98 -24.61 3.70
C THR A 162 -5.24 -25.17 4.31
N LEU A 163 -6.26 -25.32 3.46
CA LEU A 163 -7.56 -25.90 3.76
C LEU A 163 -7.68 -27.25 3.05
N SER A 164 -8.10 -28.28 3.77
CA SER A 164 -8.35 -29.62 3.24
C SER A 164 -9.77 -30.06 3.60
N LEU A 165 -10.47 -30.65 2.62
CA LEU A 165 -11.77 -31.27 2.84
C LEU A 165 -11.57 -32.67 3.42
N ASP A 166 -12.09 -32.90 4.63
CA ASP A 166 -12.01 -34.20 5.30
C ASP A 166 -13.24 -35.07 4.98
N ASP A 167 -14.44 -34.48 5.05
CA ASP A 167 -15.70 -35.11 4.68
C ASP A 167 -16.77 -34.06 4.32
N ALA A 168 -17.71 -34.42 3.43
CA ALA A 168 -18.88 -33.60 3.18
C ALA A 168 -20.06 -34.43 2.68
N THR A 169 -21.26 -34.07 3.14
CA THR A 169 -22.53 -34.56 2.63
C THR A 169 -23.46 -33.36 2.38
N GLY A 170 -24.28 -33.41 1.33
CA GLY A 170 -25.14 -32.27 0.97
C GLY A 170 -24.38 -31.09 0.33
N VAL A 171 -23.10 -31.27 -0.07
CA VAL A 171 -22.33 -30.26 -0.83
C VAL A 171 -21.67 -30.94 -2.03
N ASP A 172 -22.16 -30.61 -3.23
CA ASP A 172 -21.75 -31.22 -4.50
C ASP A 172 -20.64 -30.42 -5.20
N GLU A 173 -20.62 -29.11 -5.02
CA GLU A 173 -19.65 -28.21 -5.67
C GLU A 173 -19.07 -27.18 -4.70
N TRP A 174 -17.85 -26.74 -4.99
CA TRP A 174 -17.10 -25.81 -4.16
C TRP A 174 -16.54 -24.67 -4.98
N TYR A 175 -16.63 -23.45 -4.46
CA TYR A 175 -16.19 -22.26 -5.16
C TYR A 175 -15.46 -21.30 -4.23
N PHE A 176 -14.41 -20.68 -4.77
CA PHE A 176 -13.78 -19.52 -4.17
C PHE A 176 -14.34 -18.24 -4.80
N LEU A 177 -14.82 -17.30 -3.98
CA LEU A 177 -15.34 -16.01 -4.44
C LEU A 177 -14.21 -14.99 -4.57
N ASN A 178 -14.26 -14.21 -5.65
CA ASN A 178 -13.21 -13.26 -6.00
C ASN A 178 -13.79 -11.97 -6.58
N GLY A 179 -13.47 -10.83 -5.98
CA GLY A 179 -13.88 -9.51 -6.43
C GLY A 179 -14.43 -8.65 -5.28
N PRO A 180 -14.25 -7.32 -5.31
CA PRO A 180 -14.61 -6.46 -4.17
C PRO A 180 -16.13 -6.36 -3.98
N SER A 181 -16.90 -6.56 -5.05
CA SER A 181 -18.35 -6.52 -4.99
C SER A 181 -18.89 -7.85 -4.51
N SER A 182 -19.46 -7.83 -3.32
CA SER A 182 -20.12 -8.97 -2.73
C SER A 182 -21.48 -9.28 -3.38
N ALA A 183 -22.02 -8.38 -4.21
CA ALA A 183 -23.25 -8.58 -5.02
C ALA A 183 -23.00 -9.19 -6.41
N SER A 184 -21.74 -9.34 -6.82
CA SER A 184 -21.40 -9.94 -8.13
C SER A 184 -19.94 -10.39 -8.20
N PRO A 185 -19.44 -11.18 -7.23
CA PRO A 185 -18.09 -11.69 -7.32
C PRO A 185 -17.98 -12.72 -8.45
N SER A 186 -16.77 -12.85 -8.98
CA SER A 186 -16.39 -13.97 -9.85
C SER A 186 -16.21 -15.24 -9.03
N TRP A 187 -16.55 -16.39 -9.61
CA TRP A 187 -16.48 -17.68 -8.93
C TRP A 187 -15.39 -18.53 -9.55
N VAL A 188 -14.49 -19.05 -8.72
CA VAL A 188 -13.45 -20.00 -9.13
C VAL A 188 -13.84 -21.37 -8.62
N ARG A 189 -14.17 -22.30 -9.53
CA ARG A 189 -14.51 -23.68 -9.16
C ARG A 189 -13.30 -24.36 -8.54
N LEU A 190 -13.51 -25.05 -7.43
CA LEU A 190 -12.50 -25.80 -6.69
C LEU A 190 -12.66 -27.31 -6.91
N ASP A 191 -11.54 -28.01 -6.98
CA ASP A 191 -11.43 -29.45 -6.84
C ASP A 191 -10.99 -29.77 -5.40
N MET A 192 -11.94 -30.14 -4.56
CA MET A 192 -11.68 -30.39 -3.14
C MET A 192 -11.05 -31.76 -2.87
N SER A 193 -10.77 -32.55 -3.90
CA SER A 193 -9.83 -33.68 -3.76
C SER A 193 -8.37 -33.20 -3.62
N GLU A 194 -8.11 -31.96 -4.04
CA GLU A 194 -6.86 -31.25 -3.81
C GLU A 194 -7.00 -30.27 -2.65
N ARG A 195 -5.88 -30.01 -1.97
CA ARG A 195 -5.82 -28.97 -0.94
C ARG A 195 -5.97 -27.57 -1.56
N LEU A 196 -6.71 -26.68 -0.90
CA LEU A 196 -6.77 -25.26 -1.23
C LEU A 196 -5.72 -24.52 -0.41
N VAL A 197 -4.76 -23.88 -1.07
CA VAL A 197 -3.76 -23.02 -0.44
C VAL A 197 -4.14 -21.57 -0.72
N ILE A 198 -4.28 -20.76 0.32
CA ILE A 198 -4.59 -19.33 0.25
C ILE A 198 -3.38 -18.59 0.82
N THR A 199 -2.84 -17.64 0.06
CA THR A 199 -1.66 -16.88 0.49
C THR A 199 -1.96 -15.40 0.56
N ALA A 200 -1.43 -14.72 1.57
CA ALA A 200 -1.24 -13.28 1.59
C ALA A 200 0.25 -12.98 1.62
N LYS A 201 0.73 -12.17 0.67
CA LYS A 201 2.13 -11.71 0.61
C LYS A 201 2.16 -10.21 0.52
N LYS A 202 3.15 -9.55 1.13
CA LYS A 202 3.37 -8.13 0.90
C LYS A 202 3.54 -7.93 -0.61
N SER A 203 2.72 -7.07 -1.20
CA SER A 203 2.79 -6.84 -2.64
C SER A 203 4.15 -6.30 -3.03
N LYS A 204 4.64 -6.71 -4.20
CA LYS A 204 5.90 -6.18 -4.70
C LYS A 204 5.67 -4.71 -5.10
N PRO A 205 6.41 -3.74 -4.54
CA PRO A 205 6.24 -2.34 -4.93
C PRO A 205 6.52 -2.16 -6.43
N ILE A 206 5.71 -1.36 -7.11
CA ILE A 206 5.97 -0.88 -8.46
C ILE A 206 6.87 0.33 -8.35
N VAL A 207 8.14 0.16 -8.74
CA VAL A 207 9.09 1.26 -8.87
C VAL A 207 8.63 2.22 -9.96
N LYS A 208 8.47 3.50 -9.60
CA LYS A 208 8.04 4.57 -10.51
C LYS A 208 9.09 5.64 -10.75
N TRP A 209 10.13 5.67 -9.93
CA TRP A 209 11.34 6.46 -10.13
C TRP A 209 12.54 5.64 -9.67
N SER A 210 13.67 5.71 -10.38
CA SER A 210 14.88 4.99 -10.00
C SER A 210 16.15 5.74 -10.38
N GLN A 211 16.95 6.03 -9.36
CA GLN A 211 18.33 6.51 -9.43
C GLN A 211 19.20 5.55 -8.63
N LEU A 212 19.82 4.58 -9.31
CA LEU A 212 20.59 3.52 -8.66
C LEU A 212 21.90 4.06 -8.05
N PRO A 213 22.40 3.44 -6.98
CA PRO A 213 23.62 3.90 -6.31
C PRO A 213 24.88 3.66 -7.14
N ASP A 214 25.83 4.58 -7.04
CA ASP A 214 27.17 4.35 -7.58
C ASP A 214 27.96 3.37 -6.70
N MET A 215 27.87 2.10 -7.09
CA MET A 215 28.56 1.01 -6.41
C MET A 215 30.03 0.85 -6.81
N ALA A 216 30.61 1.77 -7.58
CA ALA A 216 32.02 1.72 -7.99
C ALA A 216 32.84 2.88 -7.41
N TYR A 217 32.34 4.11 -7.52
CA TYR A 217 33.05 5.34 -7.17
C TYR A 217 32.23 6.30 -6.31
N GLY A 218 31.05 5.87 -5.87
CA GLY A 218 30.10 6.70 -5.16
C GLY A 218 30.58 7.14 -3.80
N VAL A 219 30.09 8.29 -3.36
CA VAL A 219 30.48 8.95 -2.11
C VAL A 219 29.25 9.06 -1.21
N ASN A 220 29.42 8.80 0.08
CA ASN A 220 28.37 9.11 1.05
C ASN A 220 28.44 10.57 1.48
N ILE A 221 27.37 11.31 1.19
CA ILE A 221 27.22 12.69 1.61
C ILE A 221 26.47 12.69 2.94
N LYS A 222 27.12 13.18 3.99
CA LYS A 222 26.52 13.28 5.34
C LYS A 222 25.12 13.90 5.26
N SER A 223 24.12 13.16 5.74
CA SER A 223 22.72 13.61 5.78
C SER A 223 22.07 13.15 7.08
N VAL A 224 22.11 13.99 8.11
CA VAL A 224 21.61 13.65 9.45
C VAL A 224 20.68 14.73 9.98
N GLU A 225 19.73 14.32 10.83
CA GLU A 225 18.87 15.25 11.55
C GLU A 225 19.74 16.12 12.47
N GLN A 226 19.53 17.45 12.44
CA GLN A 226 20.30 18.57 13.03
C GLN A 226 21.11 19.42 12.04
N GLU A 227 22.02 18.86 11.21
CA GLU A 227 22.70 19.50 10.04
C GLU A 227 23.99 18.74 9.65
N PRO A 228 24.34 18.65 8.35
CA PRO A 228 23.51 18.97 7.19
C PRO A 228 22.58 17.81 6.81
N PHE A 229 21.54 18.10 6.04
CA PHE A 229 20.75 17.12 5.29
C PHE A 229 20.75 17.45 3.79
N VAL A 230 20.59 16.41 2.98
CA VAL A 230 20.72 16.48 1.51
C VAL A 230 19.37 16.21 0.88
N ALA A 231 19.10 16.88 -0.24
CA ALA A 231 17.94 16.68 -1.09
C ALA A 231 18.36 16.46 -2.53
N ASP A 232 17.58 15.68 -3.26
CA ASP A 232 17.71 15.46 -4.69
C ASP A 232 16.33 15.47 -5.36
N ASP A 233 16.28 15.74 -6.65
CA ASP A 233 15.03 15.95 -7.37
C ASP A 233 14.57 14.73 -8.17
N TRP A 234 13.26 14.69 -8.44
CA TRP A 234 12.68 13.76 -9.40
C TRP A 234 11.52 14.39 -10.14
N ARG A 235 11.23 13.88 -11.34
CA ARG A 235 10.00 14.21 -12.07
C ARG A 235 8.96 13.13 -11.90
N CYS A 236 7.76 13.52 -11.49
CA CYS A 236 6.62 12.63 -11.48
C CYS A 236 6.27 12.21 -12.91
N VAL A 237 6.45 10.94 -13.24
CA VAL A 237 6.03 10.32 -14.52
C VAL A 237 4.82 9.39 -14.35
N ASP A 238 4.36 9.23 -13.11
CA ASP A 238 3.21 8.42 -12.75
C ASP A 238 2.49 9.12 -11.58
N PRO A 239 1.21 9.50 -11.74
CA PRO A 239 0.48 10.34 -10.78
C PRO A 239 0.01 9.59 -9.53
N ARG A 240 0.18 8.25 -9.43
CA ARG A 240 -0.16 7.52 -8.21
C ARG A 240 0.62 8.07 -7.01
N ALA A 241 0.07 8.00 -5.81
CA ALA A 241 0.80 8.44 -4.63
C ALA A 241 2.08 7.60 -4.43
N VAL A 242 3.16 8.21 -3.96
CA VAL A 242 4.33 7.46 -3.46
C VAL A 242 3.93 6.85 -2.13
N THR A 243 4.17 5.56 -1.96
CA THR A 243 3.84 4.83 -0.72
C THR A 243 5.05 4.32 0.02
N ASP A 244 6.18 4.17 -0.67
CA ASP A 244 7.41 3.65 -0.09
C ASP A 244 8.63 4.19 -0.83
N VAL A 245 9.74 4.25 -0.11
CA VAL A 245 11.00 4.82 -0.55
C VAL A 245 12.12 3.81 -0.29
N HIS A 246 12.92 3.57 -1.32
CA HIS A 246 14.15 2.79 -1.24
C HIS A 246 15.35 3.70 -1.47
N PHE A 247 16.41 3.55 -0.71
CA PHE A 247 17.60 4.40 -0.86
C PHE A 247 18.84 3.69 -0.32
N TRP A 248 20.01 4.26 -0.62
CA TRP A 248 21.29 3.67 -0.23
C TRP A 248 22.11 4.64 0.59
N GLY A 249 22.92 4.10 1.50
CA GLY A 249 23.80 4.93 2.31
C GLY A 249 24.86 4.12 3.02
N SER A 250 25.68 4.80 3.81
CA SER A 250 26.64 4.16 4.70
C SER A 250 26.88 4.98 5.95
N TYR A 251 27.57 4.35 6.90
CA TYR A 251 28.07 4.98 8.10
C TYR A 251 29.48 5.52 7.84
N ILE A 252 29.60 6.83 7.63
CA ILE A 252 30.85 7.47 7.20
C ILE A 252 31.95 7.21 8.24
N GLY A 253 33.06 6.61 7.79
CA GLY A 253 34.22 6.31 8.62
C GLY A 253 34.10 5.04 9.48
N TRP A 254 33.01 4.28 9.35
CA TRP A 254 32.86 2.98 10.00
C TRP A 254 33.51 1.89 9.14
N ASP A 255 34.59 1.27 9.65
CA ASP A 255 35.35 0.18 8.99
C ASP A 255 35.53 -0.98 9.97
N PRO A 256 34.46 -1.76 10.25
CA PRO A 256 34.59 -3.01 10.99
C PRO A 256 35.44 -4.00 10.17
N GLY A 257 36.22 -4.83 10.84
CA GLY A 257 36.99 -5.87 10.14
C GLY A 257 36.10 -6.80 9.29
N ASN A 258 34.89 -7.10 9.79
CA ASN A 258 33.85 -7.81 9.04
C ASN A 258 32.47 -7.14 9.26
N PRO A 259 31.92 -6.44 8.25
CA PRO A 259 30.65 -5.71 8.36
C PRO A 259 29.44 -6.61 8.53
N SER A 260 29.53 -7.89 8.15
CA SER A 260 28.41 -8.84 8.28
C SER A 260 28.34 -9.51 9.66
N SER A 261 29.34 -9.31 10.53
CA SER A 261 29.38 -9.92 11.86
C SER A 261 29.41 -8.91 13.00
N GLU A 262 29.52 -7.61 12.70
CA GLU A 262 29.50 -6.56 13.70
C GLU A 262 28.21 -5.74 13.61
N PRO A 263 27.65 -5.32 14.76
CA PRO A 263 26.45 -4.48 14.76
C PRO A 263 26.77 -3.16 14.06
N THR A 264 25.87 -2.74 13.16
CA THR A 264 25.97 -1.42 12.53
C THR A 264 25.85 -0.32 13.60
N PRO A 265 26.39 0.89 13.35
CA PRO A 265 26.18 2.04 14.24
C PRO A 265 24.69 2.36 14.44
N GLY A 266 23.84 1.92 13.52
CA GLY A 266 22.40 2.00 13.58
C GLY A 266 21.87 3.39 13.26
N VAL A 267 20.61 3.42 12.84
CA VAL A 267 19.80 4.63 12.66
C VAL A 267 18.58 4.49 13.56
N SER A 268 18.22 5.54 14.33
CA SER A 268 17.03 5.49 15.18
C SER A 268 15.74 5.75 14.41
N ALA A 269 15.81 6.60 13.38
CA ALA A 269 14.73 6.87 12.45
C ALA A 269 15.28 7.58 11.21
N PHE A 270 14.59 7.49 10.09
CA PHE A 270 14.79 8.39 8.96
C PHE A 270 13.73 9.50 8.98
N VAL A 271 14.13 10.70 8.59
CA VAL A 271 13.22 11.82 8.35
C VAL A 271 13.17 12.06 6.85
N ILE A 272 12.00 11.81 6.26
CA ILE A 272 11.72 11.99 4.84
C ILE A 272 10.99 13.32 4.68
N ARG A 273 11.53 14.19 3.83
CA ARG A 273 10.92 15.48 3.49
C ARG A 273 10.77 15.59 1.99
N ILE A 274 9.62 16.07 1.54
CA ILE A 274 9.40 16.37 0.12
C ILE A 274 9.10 17.85 -0.02
N PHE A 275 9.75 18.50 -0.99
CA PHE A 275 9.59 19.91 -1.28
C PHE A 275 9.10 20.14 -2.71
N SER A 276 8.50 21.30 -2.94
CA SER A 276 8.30 21.83 -4.29
C SER A 276 9.62 22.21 -4.94
N ASP A 277 9.62 22.29 -6.26
CA ASP A 277 10.77 22.74 -7.05
C ASP A 277 10.83 24.27 -7.16
N ILE A 278 12.02 24.85 -6.99
CA ILE A 278 12.34 26.21 -7.45
C ILE A 278 13.27 26.08 -8.65
N PRO A 279 12.76 26.23 -9.89
CA PRO A 279 13.54 25.98 -11.09
C PRO A 279 14.80 26.83 -11.19
N ALA A 280 15.82 26.30 -11.86
CA ALA A 280 17.04 27.03 -12.16
C ALA A 280 16.76 28.41 -12.81
N GLY A 281 17.30 29.47 -12.19
CA GLY A 281 17.13 30.85 -12.64
C GLY A 281 15.84 31.54 -12.17
N ALA A 282 14.95 30.86 -11.45
CA ALA A 282 13.79 31.47 -10.81
C ALA A 282 14.17 32.26 -9.54
N ASP A 283 15.16 31.78 -8.77
CA ASP A 283 15.71 32.50 -7.62
C ASP A 283 16.79 33.51 -8.09
N PRO A 284 16.63 34.83 -7.85
CA PRO A 284 17.66 35.81 -8.21
C PRO A 284 18.97 35.65 -7.41
N GLU A 285 18.93 35.02 -6.23
CA GLU A 285 20.11 34.74 -5.40
C GLU A 285 20.83 33.45 -5.82
N ARG A 286 20.11 32.49 -6.42
CA ARG A 286 20.61 31.15 -6.74
C ARG A 286 20.26 30.78 -8.18
N ARG A 287 21.31 30.54 -8.98
CA ARG A 287 21.14 30.24 -10.41
C ARG A 287 20.79 28.78 -10.72
N TYR A 288 20.88 27.90 -9.73
CA TYR A 288 20.60 26.47 -9.84
C TYR A 288 19.21 26.14 -9.30
N SER A 289 18.61 25.02 -9.74
CA SER A 289 17.37 24.55 -9.12
C SER A 289 17.63 24.05 -7.70
N HIS A 290 16.65 24.21 -6.82
CA HIS A 290 16.76 23.76 -5.44
C HIS A 290 15.39 23.52 -4.80
N PRO A 291 15.34 22.85 -3.63
CA PRO A 291 14.09 22.67 -2.90
C PRO A 291 13.46 24.01 -2.48
N GLY A 292 12.13 24.07 -2.57
CA GLY A 292 11.30 25.21 -2.21
C GLY A 292 10.48 24.99 -0.94
N GLU A 293 9.15 25.01 -1.08
CA GLU A 293 8.20 24.83 0.04
C GLU A 293 8.17 23.37 0.48
N LEU A 294 8.17 23.11 1.79
CA LEU A 294 7.98 21.78 2.35
C LEU A 294 6.53 21.32 2.15
N LEU A 295 6.34 20.23 1.41
CA LEU A 295 5.04 19.64 1.09
C LEU A 295 4.72 18.42 1.96
N TYR A 296 5.75 17.74 2.47
CA TYR A 296 5.61 16.50 3.22
C TYR A 296 6.75 16.33 4.22
N GLU A 297 6.45 15.83 5.42
CA GLU A 297 7.47 15.38 6.39
C GLU A 297 6.96 14.14 7.14
N ALA A 298 7.80 13.10 7.23
CA ALA A 298 7.54 11.90 8.03
C ALA A 298 8.79 11.46 8.80
N HIS A 299 8.59 11.03 10.05
CA HIS A 299 9.63 10.47 10.93
C HIS A 299 9.37 8.98 11.08
N ILE A 300 10.25 8.15 10.52
CA ILE A 300 10.00 6.73 10.31
C ILE A 300 11.07 5.91 11.03
N GLY A 301 10.65 5.21 12.09
CA GLY A 301 11.50 4.31 12.87
C GLY A 301 11.43 2.84 12.42
N ASP A 302 10.42 2.48 11.61
CA ASP A 302 10.25 1.15 11.04
C ASP A 302 10.78 1.13 9.60
N PHE A 303 11.85 0.39 9.37
CA PHE A 303 12.53 0.29 8.07
C PHE A 303 13.36 -0.99 8.01
N VAL A 304 13.65 -1.44 6.79
CA VAL A 304 14.57 -2.55 6.52
C VAL A 304 15.93 -1.97 6.16
N GLU A 305 16.99 -2.44 6.82
CA GLU A 305 18.40 -2.16 6.47
C GLU A 305 19.05 -3.47 6.02
N ASP A 306 19.62 -3.48 4.81
CA ASP A 306 20.34 -4.63 4.25
C ASP A 306 21.76 -4.24 3.83
N TYR A 307 22.74 -5.09 4.17
CA TYR A 307 24.11 -4.91 3.70
C TYR A 307 24.22 -5.27 2.22
N VAL A 308 24.79 -4.37 1.42
CA VAL A 308 24.94 -4.56 -0.03
C VAL A 308 26.36 -5.02 -0.37
N LYS A 309 27.37 -4.20 -0.07
CA LYS A 309 28.78 -4.50 -0.38
C LYS A 309 29.75 -3.52 0.27
N THR A 310 31.03 -3.90 0.29
CA THR A 310 32.15 -3.00 0.54
C THR A 310 32.68 -2.43 -0.77
N ILE A 311 32.92 -1.11 -0.81
CA ILE A 311 33.72 -0.43 -1.83
C ILE A 311 35.07 -0.07 -1.21
N VAL A 312 36.12 -0.17 -2.01
CA VAL A 312 37.47 0.29 -1.65
C VAL A 312 37.80 1.46 -2.56
N HIS A 313 38.00 2.63 -1.97
CA HIS A 313 38.37 3.85 -2.70
C HIS A 313 39.84 3.84 -3.08
N SER A 314 40.24 4.72 -4.00
CA SER A 314 41.63 4.80 -4.50
C SER A 314 42.65 5.15 -3.42
N ASP A 315 42.22 5.78 -2.33
CA ASP A 315 43.04 6.10 -1.17
C ASP A 315 43.14 4.94 -0.15
N GLY A 316 42.51 3.80 -0.44
CA GLY A 316 42.49 2.61 0.40
C GLY A 316 41.42 2.61 1.49
N THR A 317 40.61 3.68 1.60
CA THR A 317 39.49 3.71 2.54
C THR A 317 38.41 2.73 2.10
N LYS A 318 37.80 2.06 3.08
CA LYS A 318 36.68 1.13 2.86
C LYS A 318 35.37 1.79 3.24
N GLU A 319 34.35 1.49 2.48
CA GLU A 319 33.00 1.99 2.72
C GLU A 319 32.00 0.85 2.56
N HIS A 320 31.20 0.62 3.60
CA HIS A 320 30.21 -0.44 3.65
C HIS A 320 28.84 0.10 3.29
N LYS A 321 28.33 -0.27 2.12
CA LYS A 321 27.08 0.22 1.57
C LYS A 321 25.90 -0.61 2.08
N PHE A 322 24.85 0.09 2.45
CA PHE A 322 23.58 -0.47 2.89
C PHE A 322 22.45 0.04 1.98
N SER A 323 21.42 -0.79 1.81
CA SER A 323 20.14 -0.38 1.25
C SER A 323 19.12 -0.28 2.36
N TYR A 324 18.24 0.71 2.24
CA TYR A 324 17.18 1.02 3.15
C TYR A 324 15.85 0.99 2.41
N SER A 325 14.83 0.42 3.03
CA SER A 325 13.46 0.42 2.51
C SER A 325 12.49 0.79 3.63
N LEU A 326 11.58 1.72 3.37
CA LEU A 326 10.56 2.13 4.33
C LEU A 326 9.24 2.45 3.66
N ASP A 327 8.15 2.24 4.38
CA ASP A 327 6.82 2.63 3.97
C ASP A 327 6.55 4.06 4.50
N LEU A 328 5.94 4.92 3.67
CA LEU A 328 5.47 6.24 4.06
C LEU A 328 4.20 6.10 4.91
N PRO A 329 4.11 6.71 6.11
CA PRO A 329 2.92 6.62 6.95
C PRO A 329 1.66 7.14 6.26
N GLU A 330 1.82 8.21 5.47
CA GLU A 330 0.81 8.78 4.59
C GLU A 330 1.36 8.82 3.17
N PRO A 331 0.67 8.26 2.16
CA PRO A 331 1.14 8.31 0.78
C PRO A 331 1.28 9.74 0.25
N PHE A 332 2.42 10.06 -0.37
CA PHE A 332 2.64 11.38 -0.96
C PHE A 332 1.95 11.48 -2.32
N ARG A 333 0.89 12.29 -2.38
CA ARG A 333 0.17 12.60 -3.63
C ARG A 333 1.02 13.54 -4.48
N GLN A 334 1.12 13.22 -5.77
CA GLN A 334 1.96 13.95 -6.73
C GLN A 334 1.22 14.15 -8.05
N GLU A 335 1.64 15.15 -8.81
CA GLU A 335 1.07 15.50 -10.10
C GLU A 335 2.01 15.12 -11.25
N GLU A 336 1.46 14.42 -12.25
CA GLU A 336 2.25 14.00 -13.42
C GLU A 336 2.86 15.22 -14.14
N GLY A 337 4.15 15.12 -14.42
CA GLY A 337 4.96 16.16 -15.06
C GLY A 337 5.63 17.13 -14.10
N THR A 338 5.24 17.16 -12.82
CA THR A 338 5.79 18.07 -11.79
C THR A 338 7.12 17.55 -11.25
N ILE A 339 8.04 18.48 -10.95
CA ILE A 339 9.33 18.21 -10.30
C ILE A 339 9.17 18.41 -8.79
N TYR A 340 9.68 17.46 -8.03
CA TYR A 340 9.71 17.48 -6.57
C TYR A 340 11.13 17.21 -6.09
N TRP A 341 11.44 17.61 -4.86
CA TRP A 341 12.72 17.32 -4.21
C TRP A 341 12.51 16.46 -2.98
N ILE A 342 13.25 15.37 -2.83
CA ILE A 342 13.22 14.49 -1.66
C ILE A 342 14.50 14.67 -0.85
N SER A 343 14.35 14.91 0.45
CA SER A 343 15.43 14.88 1.43
C SER A 343 15.28 13.66 2.32
N ILE A 344 16.36 12.90 2.45
CA ILE A 344 16.45 11.73 3.32
C ILE A 344 17.56 11.98 4.34
N SER A 345 17.21 12.08 5.62
CA SER A 345 18.18 12.32 6.70
C SER A 345 18.00 11.36 7.86
N ALA A 346 19.11 10.88 8.41
CA ALA A 346 19.08 9.95 9.53
C ALA A 346 19.07 10.66 10.88
N LYS A 347 18.17 10.26 11.78
CA LYS A 347 18.28 10.52 13.21
C LYS A 347 19.18 9.44 13.82
N MET A 348 20.42 9.83 14.15
CA MET A 348 21.40 8.90 14.71
C MET A 348 21.10 8.58 16.19
N PRO A 349 21.43 7.36 16.66
CA PRO A 349 21.41 7.04 18.09
C PRO A 349 22.30 8.00 18.91
N GLN A 350 21.94 8.21 20.17
CA GLN A 350 22.76 8.99 21.10
C GLN A 350 24.17 8.37 21.20
N GLU A 351 25.22 9.21 21.21
CA GLU A 351 26.63 8.80 21.20
C GLU A 351 27.13 8.14 19.90
N SER A 352 26.36 8.15 18.80
CA SER A 352 26.85 7.64 17.52
C SER A 352 28.07 8.43 17.04
N LYS A 353 29.16 7.71 16.74
CA LYS A 353 30.43 8.28 16.25
C LYS A 353 30.48 8.39 14.73
N PHE A 354 29.62 7.66 14.04
CA PHE A 354 29.65 7.50 12.59
C PHE A 354 28.37 8.05 12.01
N PRO A 355 28.38 9.27 11.43
CA PRO A 355 27.18 9.84 10.85
C PRO A 355 26.76 9.04 9.63
N TRP A 356 25.46 8.88 9.45
CA TRP A 356 24.93 8.34 8.20
C TRP A 356 25.15 9.34 7.06
N GLY A 357 25.51 8.81 5.91
CA GLY A 357 25.52 9.55 4.66
C GLY A 357 24.65 8.87 3.61
N TRP A 358 24.07 9.70 2.75
CA TRP A 358 23.29 9.27 1.61
C TRP A 358 24.24 9.03 0.44
N GLU A 359 24.08 7.90 -0.24
CA GLU A 359 24.90 7.48 -1.36
C GLU A 359 24.60 8.29 -2.63
N THR A 360 25.64 8.71 -3.35
CA THR A 360 25.48 9.29 -4.69
C THR A 360 25.02 8.26 -5.73
N SER A 361 24.25 8.70 -6.71
CA SER A 361 23.86 7.91 -7.88
C SER A 361 24.90 7.99 -9.01
N ASN A 362 24.93 6.96 -9.86
CA ASN A 362 25.60 7.00 -11.16
C ASN A 362 24.64 7.38 -12.31
N VAL A 363 23.36 7.59 -12.00
CA VAL A 363 22.33 8.07 -12.92
C VAL A 363 22.09 9.54 -12.61
N HIS A 364 22.32 10.40 -13.59
CA HIS A 364 22.06 11.82 -13.47
C HIS A 364 20.67 12.17 -13.99
N TRP A 365 19.95 13.01 -13.26
CA TRP A 365 18.73 13.65 -13.72
C TRP A 365 18.69 15.13 -13.34
N ASN A 366 18.26 15.97 -14.29
CA ASN A 366 18.05 17.41 -14.11
C ASN A 366 19.21 18.22 -13.50
N ASP A 367 19.14 18.56 -12.21
CA ASP A 367 20.08 19.45 -11.52
C ASP A 367 20.95 18.65 -10.53
N ASN A 368 21.93 19.31 -9.89
CA ASN A 368 22.69 18.65 -8.84
C ASN A 368 21.89 18.61 -7.53
N ALA A 369 22.08 17.54 -6.77
CA ALA A 369 21.68 17.44 -5.38
C ALA A 369 22.10 18.69 -4.58
N CYS A 370 21.28 19.05 -3.60
CA CYS A 370 21.49 20.20 -2.73
C CYS A 370 21.67 19.78 -1.28
N ARG A 371 22.51 20.48 -0.53
CA ARG A 371 22.60 20.34 0.94
C ARG A 371 22.00 21.56 1.62
N TYR A 372 21.25 21.35 2.69
CA TYR A 372 20.70 22.43 3.50
C TYR A 372 21.65 22.77 4.65
N TRP A 373 21.92 24.07 4.80
CA TRP A 373 22.63 24.62 5.95
C TRP A 373 21.64 25.34 6.87
N TYR A 374 21.42 24.81 8.07
CA TYR A 374 20.45 25.31 9.04
C TYR A 374 20.81 26.71 9.54
N ASN A 375 22.08 26.94 9.88
CA ASN A 375 22.53 28.22 10.44
C ASN A 375 22.39 29.40 9.46
N ASN A 376 22.47 29.10 8.17
CA ASN A 376 22.41 30.08 7.10
C ASN A 376 21.07 30.02 6.33
N GLN A 377 20.20 29.06 6.68
CA GLN A 377 18.88 28.82 6.11
C GLN A 377 18.87 28.81 4.57
N TYR A 378 19.77 28.03 3.94
CA TYR A 378 19.82 27.95 2.49
C TYR A 378 20.23 26.57 1.95
N TRP A 379 19.79 26.33 0.72
CA TRP A 379 20.22 25.21 -0.11
C TRP A 379 21.47 25.56 -0.90
N GLN A 380 22.55 24.80 -0.66
CA GLN A 380 23.79 24.87 -1.41
C GLN A 380 23.83 23.72 -2.42
N GLU A 381 24.02 24.06 -3.70
CA GLU A 381 24.31 23.09 -4.76
C GLU A 381 25.57 22.27 -4.44
N ILE A 382 25.47 20.95 -4.53
CA ILE A 382 26.60 20.04 -4.31
C ILE A 382 27.32 19.80 -5.64
N LYS A 383 28.41 20.53 -5.86
CA LYS A 383 29.24 20.35 -7.06
C LYS A 383 30.23 19.21 -6.88
N PRO A 384 30.63 18.49 -7.95
CA PRO A 384 31.70 17.50 -7.87
C PRO A 384 33.01 18.09 -7.30
N SER A 385 33.28 19.38 -7.53
CA SER A 385 34.44 20.07 -6.94
C SER A 385 34.44 20.16 -5.40
N LEU A 386 33.36 19.76 -4.74
CA LEU A 386 33.23 19.64 -3.28
C LEU A 386 33.42 18.21 -2.78
N LEU A 387 33.53 17.22 -3.69
CA LEU A 387 33.64 15.80 -3.37
C LEU A 387 35.08 15.28 -3.59
N PRO A 388 35.48 14.11 -3.06
CA PRO A 388 36.83 13.58 -3.21
C PRO A 388 37.32 13.48 -4.66
N ASP A 389 38.64 13.44 -4.84
CA ASP A 389 39.30 13.45 -6.15
C ASP A 389 38.81 12.32 -7.06
N TRP A 390 38.63 11.11 -6.51
CA TRP A 390 38.13 9.95 -7.26
C TRP A 390 36.71 10.14 -7.81
N TYR A 391 35.87 10.96 -7.17
CA TYR A 391 34.53 11.23 -7.67
C TYR A 391 34.56 12.34 -8.73
N ARG A 392 35.20 13.48 -8.44
CA ARG A 392 35.22 14.65 -9.34
C ARG A 392 35.98 14.43 -10.64
N GLU A 393 36.90 13.46 -10.67
CA GLU A 393 37.62 13.07 -11.88
C GLU A 393 36.74 12.28 -12.85
N ILE A 394 35.68 11.64 -12.36
CA ILE A 394 34.79 10.75 -13.12
C ILE A 394 33.47 11.45 -13.45
N TYR A 395 32.87 12.14 -12.47
CA TYR A 395 31.53 12.70 -12.57
C TYR A 395 31.53 14.22 -12.69
N LYS A 396 30.57 14.73 -13.47
CA LYS A 396 30.33 16.16 -13.70
C LYS A 396 29.11 16.70 -12.95
N THR A 397 28.29 15.80 -12.43
CA THR A 397 27.08 16.09 -11.69
C THR A 397 27.09 15.27 -10.40
N VAL A 398 26.21 15.62 -9.46
CA VAL A 398 26.01 14.92 -8.20
C VAL A 398 24.53 14.71 -8.03
N ASP A 399 24.11 13.46 -8.01
CA ASP A 399 22.73 13.03 -7.77
C ASP A 399 22.76 12.01 -6.65
N MET A 400 21.63 11.79 -5.99
CA MET A 400 21.51 10.88 -4.86
C MET A 400 20.77 9.60 -5.25
N ALA A 401 21.09 8.51 -4.56
CA ALA A 401 20.57 7.20 -4.90
C ALA A 401 19.25 6.92 -4.17
N PHE A 402 18.15 6.84 -4.92
CA PHE A 402 16.83 6.48 -4.39
C PHE A 402 15.91 5.91 -5.46
N GLU A 403 14.92 5.15 -5.01
CA GLU A 403 13.77 4.73 -5.79
C GLU A 403 12.50 5.12 -5.04
N LEU A 404 11.49 5.50 -5.81
CA LEU A 404 10.15 5.76 -5.31
C LEU A 404 9.22 4.68 -5.86
N SER A 405 8.29 4.22 -5.03
CA SER A 405 7.37 3.16 -5.41
C SER A 405 5.94 3.45 -5.02
N VAL A 406 5.05 2.70 -5.67
CA VAL A 406 3.68 2.49 -5.22
C VAL A 406 3.52 1.01 -4.87
N SER A 407 3.12 0.73 -3.64
CA SER A 407 2.70 -0.58 -3.18
C SER A 407 1.49 -0.96 -4.04
N GLN A 408 1.46 -2.16 -4.62
CA GLN A 408 0.37 -2.49 -5.53
C GLN A 408 -0.93 -2.56 -4.72
N PRO A 409 -1.93 -1.68 -4.92
CA PRO A 409 -3.28 -2.19 -4.79
C PRO A 409 -3.38 -3.33 -5.80
N GLN A 410 -3.97 -4.43 -5.36
CA GLN A 410 -3.99 -5.69 -6.08
C GLN A 410 -4.15 -5.51 -7.59
N PRO A 411 -3.47 -6.32 -8.41
CA PRO A 411 -3.59 -6.22 -9.84
C PRO A 411 -5.07 -6.14 -10.20
N PRO A 412 -5.50 -5.17 -11.05
CA PRO A 412 -6.84 -5.22 -11.58
C PRO A 412 -7.07 -6.63 -12.12
N PRO A 413 -8.29 -7.18 -11.96
CA PRO A 413 -8.61 -8.54 -12.36
C PRO A 413 -8.00 -8.83 -13.73
N PRO A 414 -7.51 -10.07 -13.97
CA PRO A 414 -6.76 -10.42 -15.18
C PRO A 414 -7.46 -9.78 -16.37
N PRO A 415 -6.73 -8.95 -17.16
CA PRO A 415 -7.35 -7.93 -17.97
C PRO A 415 -8.46 -8.55 -18.81
N THR A 416 -9.71 -8.20 -18.52
CA THR A 416 -10.65 -8.01 -19.60
C THR A 416 -9.97 -6.99 -20.50
N ALA A 417 -9.48 -7.45 -21.66
CA ALA A 417 -8.60 -6.67 -22.51
C ALA A 417 -9.15 -5.24 -22.67
N VAL A 418 -8.54 -4.27 -21.98
CA VAL A 418 -9.01 -2.89 -21.96
C VAL A 418 -8.86 -2.38 -23.38
N LYS A 419 -9.99 -2.14 -24.04
CA LYS A 419 -10.00 -1.73 -25.45
C LYS A 419 -9.60 -0.28 -25.64
N TRP A 420 -9.92 0.55 -24.65
CA TRP A 420 -9.69 1.97 -24.64
C TRP A 420 -9.66 2.47 -23.21
N GLN A 421 -8.74 3.39 -22.91
CA GLN A 421 -8.69 4.11 -21.64
C GLN A 421 -8.46 5.59 -21.92
N GLN A 422 -9.31 6.43 -21.35
CA GLN A 422 -9.18 7.87 -21.36
C GLN A 422 -9.25 8.36 -19.92
N ARG A 423 -8.19 9.04 -19.47
CA ARG A 423 -8.10 9.56 -18.10
C ARG A 423 -8.77 10.94 -18.03
N PRO A 424 -9.44 11.30 -16.92
CA PRO A 424 -10.01 12.62 -16.77
C PRO A 424 -8.91 13.71 -16.78
N ASP A 425 -9.22 14.86 -17.37
CA ASP A 425 -8.37 16.05 -17.23
C ASP A 425 -8.58 16.66 -15.84
N MET A 426 -7.72 16.31 -14.90
CA MET A 426 -7.80 16.80 -13.52
C MET A 426 -7.27 18.25 -13.36
N LYS A 427 -6.71 18.85 -14.43
CA LYS A 427 -6.08 20.18 -14.39
C LYS A 427 -6.97 21.28 -14.95
N HIS A 428 -7.60 21.03 -16.09
CA HIS A 428 -8.50 21.99 -16.75
C HIS A 428 -9.86 21.38 -17.11
N GLY A 429 -10.10 20.13 -16.74
CA GLY A 429 -11.37 19.48 -16.99
C GLY A 429 -12.52 20.21 -16.31
N ILE A 430 -13.66 20.21 -16.99
CA ILE A 430 -14.90 20.77 -16.48
C ILE A 430 -15.93 19.66 -16.51
N ASN A 431 -16.63 19.48 -15.40
CA ASN A 431 -17.77 18.56 -15.35
C ASN A 431 -18.88 19.09 -16.27
N ILE A 432 -19.32 18.26 -17.21
CA ILE A 432 -20.41 18.62 -18.12
C ILE A 432 -21.68 17.94 -17.64
N VAL A 433 -22.75 18.73 -17.50
CA VAL A 433 -24.07 18.22 -17.14
C VAL A 433 -24.52 17.24 -18.22
N SER A 434 -24.87 16.02 -17.83
CA SER A 434 -25.44 14.98 -18.70
C SER A 434 -26.76 14.50 -18.10
N VAL A 435 -27.87 14.73 -18.79
CA VAL A 435 -29.21 14.39 -18.29
C VAL A 435 -29.88 13.38 -19.23
N PRO A 436 -30.40 12.25 -18.73
CA PRO A 436 -30.92 11.18 -19.59
C PRO A 436 -32.28 11.48 -20.23
N ASN A 437 -33.03 12.48 -19.77
CA ASN A 437 -34.31 12.89 -20.37
C ASN A 437 -34.76 14.27 -19.84
N PRO A 438 -34.36 15.38 -20.47
CA PRO A 438 -34.68 16.69 -19.92
C PRO A 438 -36.01 17.24 -20.41
N ASP A 439 -36.82 17.69 -19.45
CA ASP A 439 -38.01 18.50 -19.67
C ASP A 439 -37.86 19.79 -18.84
N PRO A 440 -37.64 20.98 -19.44
CA PRO A 440 -37.68 21.31 -20.86
C PRO A 440 -36.44 20.82 -21.66
N PRO A 441 -36.52 20.75 -23.01
CA PRO A 441 -35.54 20.09 -23.90
C PRO A 441 -34.17 20.79 -24.05
N ASP A 442 -33.81 21.68 -23.12
CA ASP A 442 -32.61 22.51 -23.21
C ASP A 442 -31.41 21.96 -22.42
N LEU A 443 -31.51 20.76 -21.81
CA LEU A 443 -30.34 20.11 -21.20
C LEU A 443 -29.77 19.05 -22.16
N VAL A 444 -28.44 18.92 -22.12
CA VAL A 444 -27.67 18.17 -23.11
C VAL A 444 -27.27 16.82 -22.50
N SER A 445 -27.33 15.75 -23.29
CA SER A 445 -26.61 14.51 -22.99
C SER A 445 -25.25 14.57 -23.68
N VAL A 446 -24.17 14.32 -22.95
CA VAL A 446 -22.82 14.30 -23.54
C VAL A 446 -22.42 12.89 -23.96
N ALA A 447 -21.57 12.81 -24.98
CA ALA A 447 -20.94 11.60 -25.45
C ALA A 447 -19.48 11.92 -25.83
N ASP A 448 -18.63 10.91 -25.76
CA ASP A 448 -17.24 10.99 -26.21
C ASP A 448 -16.94 9.84 -27.16
N ASP A 449 -15.91 9.98 -27.97
CA ASP A 449 -15.47 8.95 -28.90
C ASP A 449 -14.32 8.11 -28.34
N TRP A 450 -14.09 6.96 -28.97
CA TRP A 450 -12.90 6.16 -28.72
C TRP A 450 -12.41 5.51 -30.00
N LEU A 451 -11.15 5.07 -30.01
CA LEU A 451 -10.59 4.32 -31.13
C LEU A 451 -10.72 2.82 -30.90
N CYS A 452 -11.45 2.12 -31.78
CA CYS A 452 -11.59 0.67 -31.72
C CYS A 452 -10.44 -0.03 -32.46
N PHE A 453 -9.63 -0.81 -31.74
CA PHE A 453 -8.46 -1.48 -32.33
C PHE A 453 -8.70 -2.94 -32.75
N THR A 454 -9.67 -3.64 -32.15
CA THR A 454 -9.75 -5.12 -32.24
C THR A 454 -11.12 -5.68 -32.64
N GLY A 455 -12.15 -4.84 -32.80
CA GLY A 455 -13.47 -5.23 -33.34
C GLY A 455 -14.32 -6.20 -32.50
N SER A 456 -13.82 -6.68 -31.35
CA SER A 456 -14.57 -7.56 -30.45
C SER A 456 -15.66 -6.78 -29.67
N PRO A 457 -16.63 -7.43 -28.99
CA PRO A 457 -17.67 -6.76 -28.21
C PRO A 457 -17.15 -6.03 -26.96
N VAL A 458 -17.72 -4.88 -26.61
CA VAL A 458 -17.52 -4.24 -25.31
C VAL A 458 -18.49 -4.88 -24.33
N THR A 459 -17.96 -5.47 -23.26
CA THR A 459 -18.75 -6.22 -22.27
C THR A 459 -18.75 -5.57 -20.89
N ASP A 460 -17.97 -4.51 -20.72
CA ASP A 460 -17.76 -3.84 -19.44
C ASP A 460 -17.42 -2.36 -19.67
N LEU A 461 -17.87 -1.47 -18.77
CA LEU A 461 -17.68 -0.03 -18.85
C LEU A 461 -17.45 0.55 -17.45
N HIS A 462 -16.33 1.25 -17.28
CA HIS A 462 -15.92 1.91 -16.04
C HIS A 462 -15.85 3.43 -16.30
N PHE A 463 -16.32 4.23 -15.35
CA PHE A 463 -16.28 5.70 -15.42
C PHE A 463 -15.83 6.29 -14.07
N TRP A 464 -15.22 7.47 -14.12
CA TRP A 464 -14.64 8.17 -12.96
C TRP A 464 -15.52 9.32 -12.50
#